data_AF-Q3MAE4-F1
#
_entry.id   AF-Q3MAE4-F1
#
_cell.length_a   1.000
_cell.length_b   1.000
_cell.length_c   1.000
_cell.angle_alpha   90.00
_cell.angle_beta   90.00
_cell.angle_gamma   90.00
#
_symmetry.space_group_name_H-M   'P 1'
#
loop_
_entity.id
_entity.type
_entity.pdbx_description
1 polymer ?
#
loop_
_entity_poly.entity_id
_entity_poly.type
_entity_poly.pdbx_seq_one_letter_code
_entity_poly.pdbx_strand_id
1 'polypeptide(L)'
;MKFKSASVGIGLSVLSNLFYLGALSTPLVNSQRVLAQEVAASCPLPPEIAVTFLDSKCEAVKLERPQKFYRYYSSSTNKFGRYLTTNRYKTNVEVIRNLALNQEWGNQATTILKVTVPAGTTVYQGIVAPQTPAQCYPGGGQQTFIQDTRDPNIKWNDVGNLKIEAFSCP
;
A
#
# COMPACT_ATOMS: atom_id res chain seq x y z
N MET A 1 -6.86 57.68 -25.07
CA MET A 1 -5.89 58.82 -25.00
C MET A 1 -4.47 58.27 -24.88
N LYS A 2 -3.43 59.09 -25.08
CA LYS A 2 -2.02 58.72 -24.88
C LYS A 2 -1.48 59.47 -23.66
N PHE A 3 -0.72 58.81 -22.81
CA PHE A 3 0.21 59.47 -21.89
C PHE A 3 1.64 59.21 -22.38
N LYS A 4 2.42 60.28 -22.54
CA LYS A 4 3.83 60.22 -22.94
C LYS A 4 4.74 60.37 -21.72
N SER A 5 5.89 59.72 -21.78
CA SER A 5 6.96 59.86 -20.79
C SER A 5 7.71 61.20 -20.91
N ALA A 6 8.42 61.56 -19.84
CA ALA A 6 9.50 62.55 -19.82
C ALA A 6 10.64 62.01 -18.94
N SER A 7 11.88 62.46 -19.19
CA SER A 7 13.12 61.85 -18.69
C SER A 7 14.15 62.93 -18.29
N VAL A 8 15.39 62.48 -17.95
CA VAL A 8 16.62 63.28 -17.71
C VAL A 8 16.72 63.90 -16.31
N GLY A 9 17.87 63.88 -15.60
CA GLY A 9 19.12 63.12 -15.84
C GLY A 9 20.41 63.77 -15.30
N ILE A 10 21.52 63.04 -15.43
CA ILE A 10 22.94 63.48 -15.38
C ILE A 10 23.55 63.82 -13.99
N GLY A 11 24.72 63.23 -13.72
CA GLY A 11 25.68 63.58 -12.67
C GLY A 11 26.94 62.69 -12.75
N LEU A 12 28.16 63.25 -12.71
CA LEU A 12 29.42 62.54 -13.02
C LEU A 12 30.40 62.51 -11.84
N SER A 13 31.01 61.33 -11.58
CA SER A 13 32.38 61.10 -11.07
C SER A 13 32.76 61.70 -9.68
N VAL A 14 33.85 61.31 -8.98
CA VAL A 14 34.94 60.34 -9.18
C VAL A 14 35.11 59.53 -7.84
N LEU A 15 36.20 58.85 -7.38
CA LEU A 15 37.59 58.70 -7.81
C LEU A 15 38.12 57.25 -7.59
N SER A 16 38.91 56.95 -6.54
CA SER A 16 39.64 55.69 -6.35
C SER A 16 39.86 55.29 -4.89
N ASN A 17 39.98 53.99 -4.61
CA ASN A 17 41.11 53.46 -3.83
C ASN A 17 41.37 51.97 -4.15
N LEU A 18 42.59 51.51 -3.86
CA LEU A 18 43.13 50.21 -4.31
C LEU A 18 43.40 49.23 -3.15
N PHE A 19 43.49 47.94 -3.51
CA PHE A 19 43.96 46.79 -2.71
C PHE A 19 43.20 46.44 -1.43
N TYR A 20 42.71 45.19 -1.36
CA TYR A 20 43.40 44.14 -0.59
C TYR A 20 43.03 42.75 -1.15
N LEU A 21 44.02 41.87 -1.32
CA LEU A 21 43.82 40.48 -1.73
C LEU A 21 43.58 39.61 -0.49
N GLY A 22 42.31 39.35 -0.16
CA GLY A 22 41.90 38.40 0.87
C GLY A 22 41.37 37.11 0.24
N ALA A 23 42.16 36.04 0.25
CA ALA A 23 41.72 34.73 -0.24
C ALA A 23 40.76 34.08 0.76
N LEU A 24 39.46 34.17 0.51
CA LEU A 24 38.43 33.44 1.25
C LEU A 24 38.03 32.19 0.49
N SER A 25 38.45 31.04 1.02
CA SER A 25 38.08 29.71 0.53
C SER A 25 36.58 29.54 0.50
N THR A 26 35.98 29.44 -0.69
CA THR A 26 34.60 28.99 -0.81
C THR A 26 34.53 27.53 -0.34
N PRO A 27 33.67 27.18 0.63
CA PRO A 27 33.45 25.78 0.93
C PRO A 27 32.79 25.16 -0.30
N LEU A 28 33.47 24.19 -0.92
CA LEU A 28 32.81 23.24 -1.80
C LEU A 28 31.81 22.46 -0.94
N VAL A 29 30.58 22.97 -0.89
CA VAL A 29 29.42 22.23 -0.41
C VAL A 29 29.24 21.08 -1.38
N ASN A 30 29.95 19.98 -1.10
CA ASN A 30 29.82 18.72 -1.78
C ASN A 30 28.44 18.15 -1.43
N SER A 31 27.42 18.73 -2.05
CA SER A 31 26.09 18.14 -2.13
C SER A 31 26.21 16.93 -3.06
N GLN A 32 26.81 15.87 -2.51
CA GLN A 32 26.35 14.53 -2.77
C GLN A 32 24.85 14.58 -2.52
N ARG A 33 24.09 14.73 -3.60
CA ARG A 33 22.73 14.25 -3.65
C ARG A 33 22.84 12.78 -3.32
N VAL A 34 22.66 12.46 -2.03
CA VAL A 34 22.13 11.17 -1.63
C VAL A 34 20.87 11.06 -2.45
N LEU A 35 20.95 10.29 -3.54
CA LEU A 35 19.77 9.88 -4.26
C LEU A 35 18.96 9.18 -3.19
N ALA A 36 17.85 9.82 -2.78
CA ALA A 36 16.82 9.12 -2.03
C ALA A 36 16.44 7.98 -2.96
N GLN A 37 16.97 6.78 -2.67
CA GLN A 37 16.70 5.60 -3.45
C GLN A 37 15.26 5.26 -3.12
N GLU A 38 14.38 5.88 -3.90
CA GLU A 38 12.94 5.82 -3.79
C GLU A 38 12.59 4.34 -3.66
N VAL A 39 12.12 3.97 -2.47
CA VAL A 39 11.73 2.59 -2.17
C VAL A 39 10.40 2.39 -2.86
N ALA A 40 10.45 2.32 -4.19
CA ALA A 40 9.33 2.11 -5.07
C ALA A 40 8.56 0.92 -4.53
N ALA A 41 7.25 1.11 -4.31
CA ALA A 41 6.39 0.09 -3.74
C ALA A 41 6.61 -1.23 -4.49
N SER A 42 7.22 -2.21 -3.84
CA SER A 42 7.69 -3.40 -4.56
C SER A 42 6.54 -4.25 -5.07
N CYS A 43 5.32 -3.99 -4.59
CA CYS A 43 4.08 -4.54 -5.08
C CYS A 43 3.72 -3.95 -6.45
N PRO A 44 3.73 -4.75 -7.55
CA PRO A 44 3.38 -4.27 -8.89
C PRO A 44 1.86 -4.18 -9.07
N LEU A 45 1.22 -3.33 -8.26
CA LEU A 45 -0.21 -3.01 -8.23
C LEU A 45 -0.41 -1.50 -8.08
N PRO A 46 -1.60 -0.97 -8.42
CA PRO A 46 -1.98 0.40 -8.10
C PRO A 46 -1.83 0.72 -6.60
N PRO A 47 -1.42 1.95 -6.21
CA PRO A 47 -1.12 2.30 -4.82
C PRO A 47 -2.25 2.00 -3.83
N GLU A 48 -3.51 2.18 -4.23
CA GLU A 48 -4.69 1.92 -3.40
C GLU A 48 -4.94 0.43 -3.10
N ILE A 49 -4.27 -0.48 -3.83
CA ILE A 49 -4.21 -1.91 -3.48
C ILE A 49 -2.87 -2.25 -2.84
N ALA A 50 -1.76 -1.66 -3.31
CA ALA A 50 -0.43 -1.88 -2.75
C ALA A 50 -0.38 -1.56 -1.25
N VAL A 51 -1.02 -0.47 -0.80
CA VAL A 51 -1.10 -0.03 0.60
C VAL A 51 -1.79 -1.05 1.54
N THR A 52 -2.51 -2.04 1.00
CA THR A 52 -3.07 -3.14 1.82
C THR A 52 -2.03 -4.19 2.21
N PHE A 53 -0.84 -4.14 1.59
CA PHE A 53 0.31 -4.96 1.93
C PHE A 53 1.31 -4.16 2.77
N LEU A 54 1.96 -4.83 3.72
CA LEU A 54 2.96 -4.22 4.61
C LEU A 54 4.08 -3.54 3.81
N ASP A 55 4.44 -2.32 4.19
CA ASP A 55 5.35 -1.42 3.47
C ASP A 55 5.03 -1.19 1.97
N SER A 56 3.80 -1.49 1.53
CA SER A 56 3.43 -1.58 0.10
C SER A 56 4.25 -2.61 -0.69
N LYS A 57 4.66 -3.71 -0.06
CA LYS A 57 5.48 -4.79 -0.64
C LYS A 57 4.65 -6.05 -0.90
N CYS A 58 4.59 -6.48 -2.16
CA CYS A 58 4.02 -7.77 -2.56
C CYS A 58 4.79 -8.32 -3.78
N GLU A 59 4.63 -9.61 -4.07
CA GLU A 59 5.22 -10.29 -5.23
C GLU A 59 4.12 -10.74 -6.20
N ALA A 60 4.31 -10.52 -7.51
CA ALA A 60 3.44 -11.05 -8.54
C ALA A 60 3.85 -12.48 -8.93
N VAL A 61 3.15 -13.46 -8.37
CA VAL A 61 3.42 -14.89 -8.56
C VAL A 61 2.45 -15.47 -9.59
N LYS A 62 2.96 -16.00 -10.70
CA LYS A 62 2.15 -16.78 -11.65
C LYS A 62 2.02 -18.22 -11.17
N LEU A 63 0.80 -18.70 -10.95
CA LEU A 63 0.56 -20.04 -10.44
C LEU A 63 0.86 -21.12 -11.50
N GLU A 64 1.86 -21.97 -11.28
CA GLU A 64 2.19 -23.10 -12.18
C GLU A 64 1.13 -24.22 -12.13
N ARG A 65 0.43 -24.34 -11.00
CA ARG A 65 -0.58 -25.37 -10.71
C ARG A 65 -1.73 -24.75 -9.90
N PRO A 66 -2.95 -25.32 -9.93
CA PRO A 66 -4.06 -24.78 -9.14
C PRO A 66 -3.74 -24.72 -7.65
N GLN A 67 -3.97 -23.55 -7.04
CA GLN A 67 -3.66 -23.29 -5.63
C GLN A 67 -4.94 -23.05 -4.82
N LYS A 68 -4.95 -23.58 -3.59
CA LYS A 68 -6.06 -23.46 -2.64
C LYS A 68 -5.74 -22.37 -1.63
N PHE A 69 -6.68 -21.45 -1.48
CA PHE A 69 -6.66 -20.35 -0.52
C PHE A 69 -7.95 -20.38 0.32
N TYR A 70 -8.00 -19.52 1.33
CA TYR A 70 -9.18 -19.27 2.15
C TYR A 70 -9.65 -17.83 1.99
N ARG A 71 -10.95 -17.62 2.17
CA ARG A 71 -11.57 -16.28 2.24
C ARG A 71 -12.58 -16.25 3.39
N TYR A 72 -12.64 -15.12 4.08
CA TYR A 72 -13.49 -14.90 5.25
C TYR A 72 -14.47 -13.77 4.99
N TYR A 73 -15.76 -14.00 5.29
CA TYR A 73 -16.84 -13.07 4.98
C TYR A 73 -18.01 -13.22 5.97
N SER A 74 -18.91 -12.23 6.01
CA SER A 74 -20.16 -12.27 6.78
C SER A 74 -21.44 -11.99 6.00
N SER A 75 -21.36 -11.50 4.76
CA SER A 75 -22.52 -11.32 3.88
C SER A 75 -22.28 -11.94 2.50
N SER A 76 -23.32 -12.54 1.92
CA SER A 76 -23.30 -13.15 0.58
C SER A 76 -22.88 -12.15 -0.50
N THR A 77 -23.18 -10.85 -0.34
CA THR A 77 -22.73 -9.78 -1.24
C THR A 77 -21.21 -9.72 -1.39
N ASN A 78 -20.49 -10.02 -0.31
CA ASN A 78 -19.03 -9.95 -0.23
C ASN A 78 -18.35 -11.34 -0.37
N LYS A 79 -19.11 -12.37 -0.77
CA LYS A 79 -18.60 -13.77 -0.89
C LYS A 79 -17.43 -13.87 -1.86
N PHE A 80 -17.56 -13.33 -3.07
CA PHE A 80 -16.62 -13.49 -4.19
C PHE A 80 -15.60 -12.32 -4.33
N GLY A 81 -15.02 -11.88 -3.20
CA GLY A 81 -14.11 -10.74 -3.15
C GLY A 81 -12.63 -11.09 -3.42
N ARG A 82 -11.87 -10.09 -3.86
CA ARG A 82 -10.48 -10.19 -4.39
C ARG A 82 -9.40 -10.59 -3.38
N TYR A 83 -9.64 -10.44 -2.08
CA TYR A 83 -8.66 -10.71 -1.03
C TYR A 83 -8.85 -12.13 -0.47
N LEU A 84 -7.76 -12.91 -0.49
CA LEU A 84 -7.62 -14.31 -0.07
C LEU A 84 -6.42 -14.45 0.87
N THR A 85 -6.25 -15.61 1.49
CA THR A 85 -5.04 -15.97 2.26
C THR A 85 -4.72 -17.46 2.15
N THR A 86 -3.44 -17.84 2.27
CA THR A 86 -3.05 -19.25 2.47
C THR A 86 -3.38 -19.76 3.87
N ASN A 87 -3.53 -18.87 4.85
CA ASN A 87 -3.61 -19.22 6.25
C ASN A 87 -5.03 -19.64 6.64
N ARG A 88 -5.17 -20.78 7.34
CA ARG A 88 -6.46 -21.21 7.89
C ARG A 88 -6.56 -20.87 9.38
N TYR A 89 -7.22 -19.76 9.66
CA TYR A 89 -7.65 -19.36 11.01
C TYR A 89 -8.87 -20.19 11.46
N LYS A 90 -9.00 -20.33 12.79
CA LYS A 90 -10.01 -21.11 13.51
C LYS A 90 -11.16 -20.25 14.04
N THR A 91 -10.87 -19.01 14.42
CA THR A 91 -11.83 -18.09 15.06
C THR A 91 -11.93 -16.78 14.31
N ASN A 92 -13.07 -16.08 14.40
CA ASN A 92 -13.23 -14.75 13.81
C ASN A 92 -12.19 -13.76 14.34
N VAL A 93 -11.86 -13.79 15.64
CA VAL A 93 -10.87 -12.90 16.25
C VAL A 93 -9.47 -13.11 15.66
N GLU A 94 -9.07 -14.36 15.41
CA GLU A 94 -7.82 -14.65 14.68
C GLU A 94 -7.83 -14.00 13.28
N VAL A 95 -8.91 -14.17 12.51
CA VAL A 95 -9.05 -13.58 11.17
C VAL A 95 -8.98 -12.05 11.23
N ILE A 96 -9.77 -11.43 12.10
CA ILE A 96 -9.93 -9.97 12.20
C ILE A 96 -8.59 -9.30 12.50
N ARG A 97 -7.81 -9.87 13.42
CA ARG A 97 -6.50 -9.32 13.79
C ARG A 97 -5.44 -9.57 12.71
N ASN A 98 -5.29 -10.80 12.24
CA ASN A 98 -4.25 -11.18 11.28
C ASN A 98 -4.49 -10.61 9.86
N LEU A 99 -5.75 -10.48 9.45
CA LEU A 99 -6.15 -9.92 8.16
C LEU A 99 -6.65 -8.46 8.26
N ALA A 100 -6.38 -7.79 9.38
CA ALA A 100 -6.68 -6.38 9.65
C ALA A 100 -8.10 -5.94 9.20
N LEU A 101 -9.12 -6.78 9.44
CA LEU A 101 -10.47 -6.51 8.98
C LEU A 101 -11.15 -5.48 9.89
N ASN A 102 -11.13 -4.20 9.50
CA ASN A 102 -11.88 -3.20 10.24
C ASN A 102 -13.39 -3.57 10.25
N GLN A 103 -13.96 -3.67 11.45
CA GLN A 103 -15.34 -4.09 11.67
C GLN A 103 -16.37 -3.05 11.22
N GLU A 104 -15.96 -1.78 11.04
CA GLU A 104 -16.77 -0.74 10.37
C GLU A 104 -17.14 -1.12 8.93
N TRP A 105 -16.37 -2.01 8.29
CA TRP A 105 -16.68 -2.56 6.96
C TRP A 105 -17.73 -3.69 6.98
N GLY A 106 -18.27 -4.05 8.15
CA GLY A 106 -19.30 -5.08 8.32
C GLY A 106 -18.84 -6.51 8.05
N ASN A 107 -17.53 -6.78 8.06
CA ASN A 107 -16.99 -8.13 7.89
C ASN A 107 -16.56 -8.75 9.22
N GLN A 108 -17.52 -9.34 9.92
CA GLN A 108 -17.32 -10.03 11.21
C GLN A 108 -16.62 -11.39 11.10
N ALA A 109 -16.12 -11.76 9.90
CA ALA A 109 -15.40 -13.00 9.61
C ALA A 109 -16.12 -14.28 10.09
N THR A 110 -17.44 -14.34 9.92
CA THR A 110 -18.28 -15.44 10.45
C THR A 110 -18.22 -16.73 9.63
N THR A 111 -17.92 -16.65 8.34
CA THR A 111 -18.01 -17.76 7.39
C THR A 111 -16.74 -17.88 6.53
N ILE A 112 -16.32 -19.11 6.24
CA ILE A 112 -15.09 -19.43 5.48
C ILE A 112 -15.41 -20.10 4.14
N LEU A 113 -14.72 -19.64 3.09
CA LEU A 113 -14.61 -20.32 1.80
C LEU A 113 -13.25 -20.99 1.65
N LYS A 114 -13.21 -22.04 0.84
CA LYS A 114 -12.00 -22.57 0.19
C LYS A 114 -12.05 -22.23 -1.29
N VAL A 115 -11.13 -21.37 -1.71
CA VAL A 115 -11.05 -20.83 -3.06
C VAL A 115 -9.93 -21.55 -3.80
N THR A 116 -10.25 -22.24 -4.89
CA THR A 116 -9.22 -22.84 -5.76
C THR A 116 -9.05 -21.94 -6.97
N VAL A 117 -7.90 -21.26 -7.05
CA VAL A 117 -7.49 -20.46 -8.20
C VAL A 117 -6.74 -21.39 -9.17
N PRO A 118 -6.99 -21.33 -10.50
CA PRO A 118 -6.38 -22.25 -11.46
C PRO A 118 -4.89 -21.96 -11.68
N ALA A 119 -4.24 -22.82 -12.47
CA ALA A 119 -2.92 -22.53 -13.03
C ALA A 119 -3.00 -21.40 -14.07
N GLY A 120 -1.89 -20.72 -14.31
CA GLY A 120 -1.77 -19.61 -15.26
C GLY A 120 -2.14 -18.24 -14.69
N THR A 121 -2.97 -18.17 -13.65
CA THR A 121 -3.35 -16.91 -12.98
C THR A 121 -2.15 -16.27 -12.29
N THR A 122 -1.96 -14.97 -12.49
CA THR A 122 -1.08 -14.14 -11.66
C THR A 122 -1.82 -13.73 -10.39
N VAL A 123 -1.22 -14.02 -9.23
CA VAL A 123 -1.71 -13.62 -7.92
C VAL A 123 -0.66 -12.79 -7.20
N TYR A 124 -1.09 -11.86 -6.34
CA TYR A 124 -0.19 -10.90 -5.70
C TYR A 124 -0.08 -11.23 -4.22
N GLN A 125 1.09 -11.69 -3.76
CA GLN A 125 1.29 -12.27 -2.43
C GLN A 125 2.15 -11.36 -1.54
N GLY A 126 1.83 -11.29 -0.25
CA GLY A 126 2.60 -10.53 0.72
C GLY A 126 2.05 -10.65 2.13
N ILE A 127 2.42 -9.71 3.00
CA ILE A 127 1.93 -9.61 4.39
C ILE A 127 0.86 -8.50 4.46
N VAL A 128 -0.19 -8.71 5.25
CA VAL A 128 -1.26 -7.73 5.47
C VAL A 128 -0.74 -6.51 6.23
N ALA A 129 -0.97 -5.30 5.71
CA ALA A 129 -0.70 -4.05 6.42
C ALA A 129 -1.67 -3.85 7.60
N PRO A 130 -1.26 -3.19 8.70
CA PRO A 130 -2.19 -2.79 9.76
C PRO A 130 -3.28 -1.84 9.22
N GLN A 131 -4.42 -1.81 9.90
CA GLN A 131 -5.48 -0.83 9.68
C GLN A 131 -5.70 0.01 10.95
N THR A 132 -6.27 1.20 10.80
CA THR A 132 -6.56 2.07 11.95
C THR A 132 -7.75 1.52 12.75
N PRO A 133 -7.67 1.42 14.10
CA PRO A 133 -6.48 1.61 14.94
C PRO A 133 -5.64 0.32 15.07
N ALA A 134 -4.31 0.45 14.96
CA ALA A 134 -3.41 -0.69 14.75
C ALA A 134 -3.36 -1.70 15.92
N GLN A 135 -3.68 -1.31 17.15
CA GLN A 135 -3.78 -2.25 18.27
C GLN A 135 -4.93 -3.25 18.09
N CYS A 136 -5.98 -2.87 17.35
CA CYS A 136 -7.14 -3.69 17.05
C CYS A 136 -6.95 -4.50 15.75
N TYR A 137 -6.36 -3.88 14.73
CA TYR A 137 -6.18 -4.45 13.39
C TYR A 137 -4.69 -4.48 12.97
N PRO A 138 -3.82 -5.25 13.65
CA PRO A 138 -2.37 -5.20 13.44
C PRO A 138 -1.90 -5.78 12.09
N GLY A 139 -2.71 -6.59 11.41
CA GLY A 139 -2.30 -7.27 10.19
C GLY A 139 -1.30 -8.39 10.48
N GLY A 140 -0.25 -8.50 9.66
CA GLY A 140 0.81 -9.49 9.84
C GLY A 140 0.51 -10.90 9.31
N GLY A 141 -0.75 -11.20 8.97
CA GLY A 141 -1.12 -12.43 8.26
C GLY A 141 -0.67 -12.43 6.80
N GLN A 142 -0.70 -13.60 6.15
CA GLN A 142 -0.47 -13.70 4.69
C GLN A 142 -1.67 -13.13 3.93
N GLN A 143 -1.40 -12.27 2.94
CA GLN A 143 -2.39 -11.79 1.97
C GLN A 143 -2.09 -12.34 0.59
N THR A 144 -3.15 -12.70 -0.14
CA THR A 144 -3.13 -12.90 -1.59
C THR A 144 -4.24 -12.09 -2.23
N PHE A 145 -3.90 -11.22 -3.19
CA PHE A 145 -4.86 -10.47 -4.01
C PHE A 145 -4.97 -11.10 -5.40
N ILE A 146 -6.21 -11.22 -5.91
CA ILE A 146 -6.51 -11.62 -7.29
C ILE A 146 -7.27 -10.49 -8.00
N GLN A 147 -6.90 -10.22 -9.27
CA GLN A 147 -7.51 -9.12 -10.03
C GLN A 147 -8.92 -9.46 -10.51
N ASP A 148 -9.08 -10.62 -11.15
CA ASP A 148 -10.37 -11.12 -11.60
C ASP A 148 -10.94 -12.19 -10.65
N THR A 149 -12.19 -11.99 -10.21
CA THR A 149 -12.95 -12.97 -9.42
C THR A 149 -14.05 -13.66 -10.24
N ARG A 150 -14.20 -13.29 -11.52
CA ARG A 150 -15.24 -13.78 -12.45
C ARG A 150 -14.74 -14.88 -13.38
N ASP A 151 -13.43 -15.15 -13.43
CA ASP A 151 -12.86 -16.33 -14.10
C ASP A 151 -13.64 -17.60 -13.69
N PRO A 152 -14.36 -18.25 -14.63
CA PRO A 152 -15.22 -19.39 -14.33
C PRO A 152 -14.44 -20.62 -13.87
N ASN A 153 -13.11 -20.62 -14.00
CA ASN A 153 -12.23 -21.68 -13.51
C ASN A 153 -11.93 -21.55 -12.00
N ILE A 154 -12.12 -20.38 -11.38
CA ILE A 154 -11.98 -20.23 -9.93
C ILE A 154 -13.14 -20.95 -9.23
N LYS A 155 -12.82 -21.90 -8.35
CA LYS A 155 -13.82 -22.70 -7.63
C LYS A 155 -13.97 -22.23 -6.19
N TRP A 156 -15.08 -21.54 -5.93
CA TRP A 156 -15.46 -20.99 -4.62
C TRP A 156 -16.32 -22.01 -3.85
N ASN A 157 -15.72 -22.72 -2.90
CA ASN A 157 -16.40 -23.78 -2.15
C ASN A 157 -16.68 -23.30 -0.72
N ASP A 158 -17.93 -23.38 -0.28
CA ASP A 158 -18.28 -23.15 1.12
C ASP A 158 -17.62 -24.20 2.03
N VAL A 159 -17.06 -23.75 3.17
CA VAL A 159 -16.45 -24.63 4.19
C VAL A 159 -17.27 -24.65 5.48
N GLY A 160 -18.08 -23.62 5.72
CA GLY A 160 -18.94 -23.47 6.89
C GLY A 160 -18.62 -22.23 7.71
N ASN A 161 -19.15 -22.17 8.93
CA ASN A 161 -18.94 -21.06 9.85
C ASN A 161 -17.68 -21.26 10.71
N LEU A 162 -17.13 -20.16 11.22
CA LEU A 162 -16.02 -20.17 12.18
C LEU A 162 -16.54 -20.37 13.61
N LYS A 163 -15.63 -20.70 14.53
CA LYS A 163 -15.86 -20.45 15.96
C LYS A 163 -15.96 -18.94 16.14
N ILE A 164 -17.10 -18.45 16.63
CA ILE A 164 -17.29 -17.03 16.93
C ILE A 164 -16.88 -16.78 18.38
N GLU A 165 -16.03 -15.79 18.55
CA GLU A 165 -15.55 -15.24 19.81
C GLU A 165 -15.84 -13.74 19.84
N ALA A 166 -16.00 -13.18 21.04
CA ALA A 166 -16.27 -11.76 21.19
C ALA A 166 -15.03 -10.94 20.80
N PHE A 167 -15.13 -10.18 19.70
CA PHE A 167 -14.14 -9.18 19.34
C PHE A 167 -14.50 -7.85 20.03
N SER A 168 -13.51 -7.21 20.64
CA SER A 168 -13.59 -5.84 21.12
C SER A 168 -12.30 -5.10 20.74
N CYS A 169 -12.44 -3.82 20.43
CA CYS A 169 -11.33 -2.91 20.14
C CYS A 169 -11.19 -1.94 21.32
N PRO A 170 -10.11 -2.03 22.12
CA PRO A 170 -9.84 -1.11 23.22
C PRO A 170 -9.18 0.22 22.75
#